data_AF-A0A9W7JK93-F1
#
_entry.id   AF-A0A9W7JK93-F1
#
_cell.length_a   1.000
_cell.length_b   1.000
_cell.length_c   1.000
_cell.angle_alpha   90.00
_cell.angle_beta   90.00
_cell.angle_gamma   90.00
#
_symmetry.space_group_name_H-M   'P 1'
#
loop_
_entity.id
_entity.type
_entity.pdbx_description
1 polymer ?
#
loop_
_entity_poly.entity_id
_entity_poly.type
_entity_poly.pdbx_seq_one_letter_code
_entity_poly.pdbx_strand_id
1 'polypeptide(L)'
;MRPNIVSEAGLQTRAGQWWDSIPFLTSAVVIVCGVVYLICLLVGYDTFYEICFLPEAIVSNFQVYRIYTSIIFHGSLLHVLFNMLALVPLGSELERIMGSIVTL
;
A
#
# COMPACT_ATOMS: atom_id res chain seq x y z
N MET A 1 -39.88 28.67 4.14
CA MET A 1 -38.48 28.33 3.80
C MET A 1 -38.11 27.09 4.59
N ARG A 2 -37.81 25.96 3.92
CA ARG A 2 -37.45 24.70 4.59
C ARG A 2 -36.00 24.83 5.06
N PRO A 3 -35.66 24.59 6.34
CA PRO A 3 -34.28 24.63 6.78
C PRO A 3 -33.52 23.51 6.06
N ASN A 4 -32.47 23.89 5.33
CA ASN A 4 -31.58 22.97 4.65
C ASN A 4 -30.61 22.41 5.69
N ILE A 5 -31.05 21.39 6.45
CA ILE A 5 -30.19 20.65 7.35
C ILE A 5 -29.33 19.75 6.47
N VAL A 6 -28.14 20.22 6.11
CA VAL A 6 -27.13 19.37 5.48
C VAL A 6 -26.71 18.38 6.56
N SER A 7 -27.25 17.16 6.51
CA SER A 7 -26.78 16.08 7.37
C SER A 7 -25.32 15.82 7.00
N GLU A 8 -24.40 16.16 7.90
CA GLU A 8 -22.99 15.81 7.71
C GLU A 8 -22.88 14.30 7.55
N ALA A 9 -22.15 13.85 6.53
CA ALA A 9 -21.91 12.43 6.33
C ALA A 9 -21.14 11.87 7.52
N GLY A 10 -21.61 10.75 8.09
CA GLY A 10 -20.94 10.06 9.19
C GLY A 10 -19.54 9.57 8.79
N LEU A 11 -18.69 9.30 9.79
CA LEU A 11 -17.31 8.84 9.56
C LEU A 11 -17.24 7.60 8.66
N GLN A 12 -18.16 6.65 8.87
CA GLN A 12 -18.26 5.41 8.08
C GLN A 12 -18.56 5.72 6.62
N THR A 13 -19.48 6.66 6.35
CA THR A 13 -19.82 7.09 5.00
C THR A 13 -18.63 7.75 4.31
N ARG A 14 -17.90 8.63 5.01
CA ARG A 14 -16.72 9.30 4.46
C ARG A 14 -15.59 8.33 4.16
N ALA A 15 -15.37 7.35 5.04
CA ALA A 15 -14.37 6.31 4.85
C ALA A 15 -14.71 5.41 3.65
N GLY A 16 -15.98 5.01 3.52
CA GLY A 16 -16.45 4.22 2.37
C GLY A 16 -16.28 4.99 1.05
N GLN A 17 -16.73 6.24 1.00
CA GLN A 17 -16.57 7.09 -0.18
C GLN A 17 -15.10 7.33 -0.55
N TRP A 18 -14.23 7.49 0.44
CA TRP A 18 -12.80 7.62 0.21
C TRP A 18 -12.22 6.33 -0.39
N TRP A 19 -12.58 5.17 0.16
CA TRP A 19 -12.13 3.87 -0.35
C TRP A 19 -12.62 3.62 -1.78
N ASP A 20 -13.89 3.89 -2.06
CA ASP A 20 -14.50 3.75 -3.39
C ASP A 20 -13.84 4.68 -4.43
N SER A 21 -13.14 5.73 -4.00
CA SER A 21 -12.42 6.63 -4.90
C SER A 21 -11.04 6.13 -5.30
N ILE A 22 -10.47 5.14 -4.59
CA ILE A 22 -9.13 4.62 -4.86
C ILE A 22 -9.17 3.68 -6.06
N PRO A 23 -8.31 3.88 -7.08
CA PRO A 23 -8.22 2.99 -8.23
C PRO A 23 -7.86 1.53 -7.87
N PHE A 24 -8.14 0.61 -8.79
CA PHE A 24 -8.08 -0.82 -8.53
C PHE A 24 -6.66 -1.31 -8.19
N LEU A 25 -5.64 -0.91 -8.95
CA LEU A 25 -4.28 -1.41 -8.71
C LEU A 25 -3.72 -0.82 -7.42
N THR A 26 -3.93 0.47 -7.18
CA THR A 26 -3.50 1.15 -5.96
C THR A 26 -4.12 0.49 -4.71
N SER A 27 -5.43 0.23 -4.73
CA SER A 27 -6.11 -0.45 -3.62
C SER A 27 -5.62 -1.90 -3.45
N ALA A 28 -5.35 -2.62 -4.55
CA ALA A 28 -4.78 -3.97 -4.49
C ALA A 28 -3.40 -3.99 -3.82
N VAL A 29 -2.50 -3.06 -4.16
CA VAL A 29 -1.17 -2.97 -3.51
C VAL A 29 -1.31 -2.68 -2.01
N VAL A 30 -2.19 -1.76 -1.63
CA VAL A 30 -2.44 -1.44 -0.21
C VAL A 30 -2.93 -2.67 0.56
N ILE A 31 -3.88 -3.42 -0.01
CA ILE A 31 -4.38 -4.66 0.60
C ILE A 31 -3.26 -5.68 0.75
N VAL A 32 -2.49 -5.93 -0.32
CA VAL A 32 -1.42 -6.93 -0.30
C VAL A 32 -0.36 -6.60 0.75
N CYS A 33 0.12 -5.35 0.79
CA CYS A 33 1.10 -4.91 1.79
C CYS A 33 0.55 -5.01 3.22
N GLY A 34 -0.72 -4.65 3.43
CA GLY A 34 -1.38 -4.78 4.74
C GLY A 34 -1.54 -6.23 5.20
N VAL A 35 -1.96 -7.12 4.31
CA VAL A 35 -2.11 -8.56 4.59
C VAL A 35 -0.76 -9.20 4.88
N VAL A 36 0.26 -8.94 4.06
CA VAL A 36 1.61 -9.48 4.28
C VAL A 36 2.18 -8.99 5.61
N TYR A 37 2.02 -7.70 5.93
CA TYR A 37 2.45 -7.16 7.22
C TYR A 37 1.74 -7.86 8.40
N LEU A 38 0.43 -8.10 8.30
CA LEU A 38 -0.33 -8.81 9.33
C LEU A 38 0.15 -10.25 9.49
N ILE A 39 0.45 -10.95 8.40
CA ILE A 39 1.01 -12.31 8.44
C ILE A 39 2.36 -12.29 9.16
N CYS A 40 3.26 -11.37 8.83
CA CYS A 40 4.55 -11.22 9.51
C CYS A 40 4.38 -10.92 11.01
N LEU A 41 3.39 -10.11 11.39
CA LEU A 41 3.08 -9.82 12.78
C LEU A 41 2.65 -11.07 13.56
N LEU A 42 1.90 -11.98 12.93
CA LEU A 42 1.39 -13.20 13.55
C LEU A 42 2.40 -14.36 13.56
N VAL A 43 3.24 -14.46 12.53
CA VAL A 43 4.18 -15.58 12.33
C VAL A 43 5.58 -15.28 12.88
N GLY A 44 6.02 -14.02 12.90
CA GLY A 44 7.38 -13.62 13.26
C GLY A 44 8.15 -12.97 12.10
N TYR A 45 9.20 -12.21 12.45
CA TYR A 45 9.98 -11.34 11.54
C TYR A 45 11.33 -11.97 11.12
N ASP A 46 11.50 -13.26 11.32
CA ASP A 46 12.79 -13.96 11.40
C ASP A 46 13.60 -13.89 10.08
N THR A 47 12.93 -13.66 8.95
CA THR A 47 13.50 -13.69 7.61
C THR A 47 13.65 -12.32 6.93
N PHE A 48 13.39 -11.20 7.63
CA PHE A 48 13.43 -9.86 6.99
C PHE A 48 14.76 -9.55 6.29
N TYR A 49 15.88 -10.03 6.84
CA TYR A 49 17.20 -9.87 6.22
C TYR A 49 17.29 -10.50 4.81
N GLU A 50 16.51 -11.54 4.52
CA GLU A 50 16.54 -12.27 3.25
C GLU A 50 15.69 -11.62 2.14
N ILE A 51 14.73 -10.79 2.52
CA ILE A 51 13.73 -10.21 1.60
C ILE A 51 13.84 -8.68 1.47
N CYS A 52 14.53 -8.02 2.39
CA CYS A 52 14.82 -6.60 2.31
C CYS A 52 15.74 -6.25 1.13
N PHE A 53 15.61 -5.01 0.67
CA PHE A 53 16.44 -4.47 -0.39
C PHE A 53 17.91 -4.38 0.06
N LEU A 54 18.75 -5.22 -0.53
CA LEU A 54 20.19 -5.26 -0.26
C LEU A 54 20.96 -5.30 -1.59
N PRO A 55 21.43 -4.14 -2.09
CA PRO A 55 22.10 -4.04 -3.39
C PRO A 55 23.29 -4.98 -3.55
N GLU A 56 24.07 -5.17 -2.48
CA GLU A 56 25.20 -6.10 -2.49
C GLU A 56 24.76 -7.53 -2.77
N ALA A 57 23.68 -8.00 -2.14
CA ALA A 57 23.15 -9.34 -2.42
C ALA A 57 22.52 -9.45 -3.81
N ILE A 58 21.96 -8.36 -4.33
CA ILE A 58 21.43 -8.31 -5.70
C ILE A 58 22.57 -8.45 -6.72
N VAL A 59 23.65 -7.68 -6.56
CA VAL A 59 24.76 -7.65 -7.52
C VAL A 59 25.66 -8.88 -7.38
N SER A 60 26.08 -9.20 -6.15
CA SER A 60 27.08 -10.26 -5.90
C SER A 60 26.47 -11.66 -5.89
N ASN A 61 25.18 -11.79 -5.52
CA ASN A 61 24.51 -13.10 -5.37
C ASN A 61 23.30 -13.26 -6.30
N PHE A 62 23.08 -12.33 -7.23
CA PHE A 62 21.99 -12.34 -8.21
C PHE A 62 20.59 -12.49 -7.59
N GLN A 63 20.40 -11.97 -6.39
CA GLN A 63 19.13 -12.05 -5.65
C GLN A 63 18.13 -10.97 -6.11
N VAL A 64 17.81 -10.95 -7.40
CA VAL A 64 16.96 -9.94 -8.05
C VAL A 64 15.53 -9.88 -7.50
N TYR A 65 15.06 -10.97 -6.90
CA TYR A 65 13.74 -11.02 -6.24
C TYR A 65 13.62 -9.95 -5.13
N ARG A 66 14.75 -9.55 -4.52
CA ARG A 66 14.79 -8.53 -3.46
C ARG A 66 14.25 -7.17 -3.89
N ILE A 67 14.34 -6.85 -5.18
CA ILE A 67 13.79 -5.59 -5.75
C ILE A 67 12.27 -5.57 -5.61
N TYR A 68 11.63 -6.72 -5.85
CA TYR A 68 10.18 -6.83 -5.82
C TYR A 68 9.68 -7.09 -4.40
N THR A 69 10.34 -7.97 -3.65
CA THR A 69 9.91 -8.29 -2.27
C THR A 69 10.04 -7.08 -1.35
N SER A 70 11.05 -6.21 -1.55
CA SER A 70 11.21 -5.02 -0.70
C SER A 70 10.07 -4.01 -0.81
N ILE A 71 9.29 -4.05 -1.90
CA ILE A 71 8.12 -3.18 -2.08
C ILE A 71 6.94 -3.65 -1.21
N ILE A 72 6.84 -4.98 -0.99
CA ILE A 72 5.70 -5.60 -0.32
C ILE A 72 5.95 -5.78 1.19
N PHE A 73 7.17 -6.12 1.59
CA PHE A 73 7.48 -6.42 2.99
C PHE A 73 7.87 -5.16 3.78
N HIS A 74 7.30 -5.02 4.98
CA HIS A 74 7.46 -3.83 5.81
C HIS A 74 7.90 -4.20 7.23
N GLY A 75 8.99 -3.60 7.70
CA GLY A 75 9.64 -4.00 8.96
C GLY A 75 9.00 -3.44 10.24
N SER A 76 8.05 -2.51 10.14
CA SER A 76 7.37 -1.93 11.30
C SER A 76 6.02 -1.30 10.95
N LEU A 77 5.18 -1.06 11.96
CA LEU A 77 3.85 -0.47 11.80
C LEU A 77 3.94 0.94 11.19
N LEU A 78 4.84 1.78 11.70
CA LEU A 78 5.02 3.13 11.17
C LEU A 78 5.56 3.10 9.73
N HIS A 79 6.41 2.12 9.39
CA HIS A 79 6.92 1.97 8.03
C HIS A 79 5.78 1.70 7.05
N VAL A 80 4.93 0.69 7.31
CA VAL A 80 3.78 0.39 6.44
C VAL A 80 2.77 1.53 6.41
N LEU A 81 2.49 2.16 7.56
CA LEU A 81 1.55 3.27 7.63
C LEU A 81 1.99 4.45 6.75
N PHE A 82 3.22 4.93 6.91
CA PHE A 82 3.69 6.08 6.13
C PHE A 82 3.87 5.76 4.64
N ASN A 83 4.26 4.53 4.30
CA ASN A 83 4.33 4.11 2.89
C ASN A 83 2.94 4.11 2.25
N MET A 84 1.92 3.57 2.91
CA MET A 84 0.57 3.58 2.36
C MET A 84 -0.05 4.99 2.33
N LEU A 85 0.26 5.85 3.32
CA LEU A 85 -0.14 7.26 3.30
C LEU A 85 0.44 8.03 2.10
N ALA A 86 1.65 7.70 1.68
CA ALA A 86 2.26 8.29 0.48
C ALA A 86 1.78 7.61 -0.82
N LEU A 87 1.66 6.28 -0.81
CA LEU A 87 1.29 5.47 -1.97
C LEU A 87 -0.13 5.76 -2.44
N VAL A 88 -1.12 5.85 -1.53
CA VAL A 88 -2.51 6.02 -1.92
C VAL A 88 -2.72 7.28 -2.80
N PRO A 89 -2.31 8.49 -2.39
CA PRO A 89 -2.50 9.67 -3.24
C PRO A 89 -1.67 9.62 -4.53
N LEU A 90 -0.38 9.26 -4.45
CA LEU A 90 0.53 9.25 -5.61
C LEU A 90 0.17 8.15 -6.61
N GLY A 91 -0.08 6.94 -6.12
CA GLY A 91 -0.48 5.78 -6.92
C GLY A 91 -1.84 6.01 -7.58
N SER A 92 -2.81 6.57 -6.86
CA SER A 92 -4.12 6.90 -7.43
C SER A 92 -4.01 7.92 -8.56
N GLU A 93 -3.16 8.94 -8.42
CA GLU A 93 -2.92 9.94 -9.45
C GLU A 93 -2.24 9.32 -10.69
N LEU A 94 -1.17 8.56 -10.47
CA LEU A 94 -0.45 7.86 -11.54
C LEU A 94 -1.35 6.89 -12.30
N GLU A 95 -2.13 6.08 -11.58
CA GLU A 95 -3.04 5.09 -12.18
C GLU A 95 -4.14 5.76 -13.02
N ARG A 96 -4.62 6.93 -12.60
CA ARG A 96 -5.61 7.70 -13.37
C ARG A 96 -5.02 8.34 -14.63
N ILE A 97 -3.74 8.76 -14.59
CA ILE A 97 -3.06 9.37 -15.74
C ILE A 97 -2.66 8.30 -16.77
N MET A 98 -2.11 7.18 -16.30
CA MET A 98 -1.51 6.15 -17.16
C MET A 98 -2.49 5.03 -17.54
N GLY A 99 -3.54 4.83 -16.73
CA GLY A 99 -4.43 3.67 -16.81
C GLY A 99 -3.83 2.44 -16.13
N SER A 100 -4.68 1.65 -15.44
CA SER A 100 -4.24 0.52 -14.58
C SER A 100 -3.33 -0.52 -15.25
N ILE A 101 -3.40 -0.69 -16.57
CA ILE A 101 -2.59 -1.66 -17.32
C ILE A 101 -1.17 -1.15 -17.56
N VAL A 102 -0.99 0.17 -17.69
CA VAL A 102 0.33 0.80 -17.93
C VAL A 102 1.05 1.10 -16.62
N THR A 103 0.32 1.12 -15.48
CA THR A 103 0.89 1.32 -14.14
C THR A 103 1.53 0.06 -13.56
N LEU A 104 1.26 -1.13 -14.12
CA LEU A 104 1.95 -2.40 -13.83
C LEU A 104 3.24 -2.53 -14.65
#